data_AF-A0A2T3P2Z3-F1
#
_entry.id   AF-A0A2T3P2Z3-F1
#
_cell.length_a   1.000
_cell.length_b   1.000
_cell.length_c   1.000
_cell.angle_alpha   90.00
_cell.angle_beta   90.00
_cell.angle_gamma   90.00
#
_symmetry.space_group_name_H-M   'P 1'
#
loop_
_entity.id
_entity.type
_entity.pdbx_description
1 polymer ?
#
loop_
_entity_poly.entity_id
_entity_poly.type
_entity_poly.pdbx_seq_one_letter_code
_entity_poly.pdbx_strand_id
1 'polypeptide(L)'
;MQVKLSKKTRQFSKRKLAPLYLWGLVASVPLTANVQAADTQAANAQTTDVQAVNTQVAKTQAILLAKLQQQLAEHSLVRGNFTQTRTMEMFSQPLVSQGQFLLTQQQGLLWQQTAPFPVKLTLTADKLSQQFGDQPAQVMSASDNPMVFYFSHVFLSLFKGDTSQLMEQFDLTLSEQDNEWQLVLVPTSAPLNAVFRNITIRGDQHINQLRLNEVRGDNTQIDFSHQRTTPAALSAEEQRAFQL
;
A
#
# COMPACT_ATOMS: atom_id res chain seq x y z
N MET A 1 -41.34 38.65 42.61
CA MET A 1 -41.34 37.18 42.43
C MET A 1 -41.91 36.87 41.06
N GLN A 2 -41.05 36.68 40.05
CA GLN A 2 -41.37 36.22 38.69
C GLN A 2 -40.08 35.61 38.14
N VAL A 3 -40.04 34.29 38.02
CA VAL A 3 -38.89 33.50 37.56
C VAL A 3 -38.93 33.45 36.03
N LYS A 4 -38.01 34.14 35.36
CA LYS A 4 -37.82 34.00 33.90
C LYS A 4 -36.97 32.76 33.62
N LEU A 5 -37.60 31.69 33.13
CA LEU A 5 -36.92 30.55 32.54
C LEU A 5 -36.24 30.97 31.22
N SER A 6 -34.92 31.03 31.24
CA SER A 6 -34.09 31.25 30.04
C SER A 6 -34.01 29.96 29.22
N LYS A 7 -34.70 29.92 28.06
CA LYS A 7 -34.51 28.90 27.03
C LYS A 7 -33.11 29.05 26.42
N LYS A 8 -32.15 28.26 26.89
CA LYS A 8 -30.85 28.07 26.20
C LYS A 8 -31.09 27.18 24.97
N THR A 9 -31.36 27.81 23.84
CA THR A 9 -31.31 27.15 22.52
C THR A 9 -29.89 26.65 22.30
N ARG A 10 -29.68 25.33 22.41
CA ARG A 10 -28.43 24.67 21.98
C ARG A 10 -28.36 24.79 20.45
N GLN A 11 -27.60 25.77 20.00
CA GLN A 11 -27.21 25.91 18.61
C GLN A 11 -26.29 24.73 18.27
N PHE A 12 -26.85 23.66 17.70
CA PHE A 12 -26.06 22.60 17.09
C PHE A 12 -25.29 23.22 15.91
N SER A 13 -24.03 23.57 16.17
CA SER A 13 -23.06 23.88 15.14
C SER A 13 -22.98 22.69 14.20
N LYS A 14 -23.48 22.86 12.97
CA LYS A 14 -23.20 21.97 11.83
C LYS A 14 -21.70 22.06 11.56
N ARG A 15 -20.89 21.33 12.33
CA ARG A 15 -19.53 21.00 11.92
C ARG A 15 -19.67 20.10 10.71
N LYS A 16 -19.37 20.66 9.53
CA LYS A 16 -19.10 19.90 8.31
C LYS A 16 -18.04 18.85 8.67
N LEU A 17 -18.45 17.60 8.81
CA LEU A 17 -17.52 16.48 8.81
C LEU A 17 -16.96 16.41 7.39
N ALA A 18 -15.72 16.85 7.22
CA ALA A 18 -14.98 16.61 5.99
C ALA A 18 -14.73 15.09 5.89
N PRO A 19 -15.11 14.41 4.80
CA PRO A 19 -14.81 13.00 4.62
C PRO A 19 -13.36 12.89 4.12
N LEU A 20 -12.40 12.95 5.04
CA LEU A 20 -10.97 12.93 4.70
C LEU A 20 -10.23 11.84 5.46
N TYR A 21 -10.75 10.60 5.50
CA TYR A 21 -10.11 9.51 6.26
C TYR A 21 -10.37 8.13 5.67
N LEU A 22 -10.08 7.91 4.38
CA LEU A 22 -10.02 6.53 3.91
C LEU A 22 -8.70 6.08 3.29
N TRP A 23 -7.76 6.99 3.03
CA TRP A 23 -6.37 6.67 2.66
C TRP A 23 -5.43 7.72 3.24
N GLY A 24 -5.46 7.89 4.57
CA GLY A 24 -4.69 8.92 5.29
C GLY A 24 -3.19 8.66 5.25
N LEU A 25 -2.55 8.97 4.13
CA LEU A 25 -1.11 9.23 4.04
C LEU A 25 -0.90 10.65 3.51
N VAL A 26 -0.98 11.64 4.40
CA VAL A 26 0.00 12.75 4.47
C VAL A 26 0.00 13.30 5.90
N ALA A 27 1.13 13.19 6.58
CA ALA A 27 1.48 14.02 7.72
C ALA A 27 2.17 15.28 7.19
N SER A 28 1.69 16.48 7.55
CA SER A 28 2.44 17.72 7.36
C SER A 28 3.34 17.96 8.57
N VAL A 29 4.65 17.73 8.43
CA VAL A 29 5.67 18.35 9.30
C VAL A 29 6.92 18.61 8.46
N PRO A 30 7.49 19.83 8.45
CA PRO A 30 8.84 20.05 7.92
C PRO A 30 9.87 19.54 8.94
N LEU A 31 10.71 18.58 8.55
CA LEU A 31 11.88 18.19 9.34
C LEU A 31 13.14 18.89 8.80
N THR A 32 13.61 19.88 9.55
CA THR A 32 15.03 20.23 9.56
C THR A 32 15.72 19.39 10.62
N ALA A 33 16.67 18.54 10.23
CA ALA A 33 17.58 17.91 11.18
C ALA A 33 18.98 17.77 10.56
N ASN A 34 19.90 18.58 11.08
CA ASN A 34 21.34 18.40 10.95
C ASN A 34 21.75 17.09 11.64
N VAL A 35 22.53 16.26 10.96
CA VAL A 35 23.27 15.15 11.58
C VAL A 35 24.76 15.39 11.37
N GLN A 36 25.45 15.69 12.47
CA GLN A 36 26.89 15.71 12.55
C GLN A 36 27.40 14.27 12.56
N ALA A 37 28.36 13.96 11.67
CA ALA A 37 29.05 12.68 11.63
C ALA A 37 29.83 12.43 12.93
N ALA A 38 29.75 11.20 13.43
CA ALA A 38 30.68 10.67 14.42
C ALA A 38 31.31 9.40 13.84
N ASP A 39 32.60 9.51 13.53
CA ASP A 39 33.49 8.42 13.15
C ASP A 39 33.56 7.37 14.27
N THR A 40 33.46 6.09 13.90
CA THR A 40 34.10 5.01 14.66
C THR A 40 34.48 3.89 13.70
N GLN A 41 35.72 3.94 13.21
CA GLN A 41 36.43 2.79 12.67
C GLN A 41 37.12 2.04 13.83
N ALA A 42 36.75 0.79 14.08
CA ALA A 42 37.64 -0.16 14.73
C ALA A 42 37.22 -1.62 14.47
N ALA A 43 38.22 -2.44 14.16
CA ALA A 43 38.28 -3.90 14.22
C ALA A 43 37.58 -4.73 13.12
N ASN A 44 38.26 -4.86 11.98
CA ASN A 44 38.00 -5.90 10.98
C ASN A 44 39.16 -6.91 10.98
N ALA A 45 39.04 -7.97 11.79
CA ALA A 45 39.99 -9.08 11.77
C ALA A 45 39.30 -10.37 12.28
N GLN A 46 38.24 -10.81 11.59
CA GLN A 46 37.65 -12.17 11.64
C GLN A 46 36.36 -12.23 10.78
N THR A 47 36.46 -12.13 9.46
CA THR A 47 35.27 -12.12 8.57
C THR A 47 35.53 -12.78 7.21
N THR A 48 36.06 -13.99 7.20
CA THR A 48 36.20 -14.75 5.93
C THR A 48 35.06 -15.75 5.71
N ASP A 49 34.36 -16.20 6.77
CA ASP A 49 33.29 -17.19 6.67
C ASP A 49 31.88 -16.56 6.55
N VAL A 50 31.67 -15.40 7.20
CA VAL A 50 30.37 -14.70 7.21
C VAL A 50 30.04 -14.07 5.84
N GLN A 51 31.05 -13.68 5.06
CA GLN A 51 30.85 -13.07 3.73
C GLN A 51 30.41 -14.09 2.67
N ALA A 52 30.91 -15.33 2.75
CA ALA A 52 30.52 -16.41 1.84
C ALA A 52 29.06 -16.84 2.06
N VAL A 53 28.64 -16.98 3.32
CA VAL A 53 27.26 -17.32 3.69
C VAL A 53 26.30 -16.19 3.29
N ASN A 54 26.63 -14.93 3.56
CA ASN A 54 25.78 -13.79 3.19
C ASN A 54 25.61 -13.66 1.66
N THR A 55 26.64 -14.00 0.87
CA THR A 55 26.56 -13.98 -0.60
C THR A 55 25.65 -15.10 -1.14
N GLN A 56 25.65 -16.27 -0.50
CA GLN A 56 24.76 -17.37 -0.88
C GLN A 56 23.30 -17.08 -0.51
N VAL A 57 23.04 -16.52 0.67
CA VAL A 57 21.67 -16.11 1.08
C VAL A 57 21.12 -15.06 0.12
N ALA A 58 21.91 -14.04 -0.23
CA ALA A 58 21.49 -13.00 -1.17
C ALA A 58 21.18 -13.57 -2.57
N LYS A 59 21.99 -14.51 -3.07
CA LYS A 59 21.73 -15.19 -4.36
C LYS A 59 20.46 -16.04 -4.32
N THR A 60 20.24 -16.79 -3.25
CA THR A 60 19.02 -17.59 -3.09
C THR A 60 17.77 -16.72 -3.07
N GLN A 61 17.82 -15.59 -2.33
CA GLN A 61 16.73 -14.62 -2.32
C GLN A 61 16.45 -14.04 -3.71
N ALA A 62 17.49 -13.67 -4.47
CA ALA A 62 17.34 -13.18 -5.83
C ALA A 62 16.70 -14.21 -6.78
N ILE A 63 17.06 -15.49 -6.65
CA ILE A 63 16.46 -16.58 -7.45
C ILE A 63 14.99 -16.80 -7.08
N LEU A 64 14.66 -16.85 -5.79
CA LEU A 64 13.27 -17.01 -5.33
C LEU A 64 12.42 -15.81 -5.76
N LEU A 65 12.97 -14.61 -5.70
CA LEU A 65 12.29 -13.40 -6.13
C LEU A 65 12.01 -13.43 -7.64
N ALA A 66 12.99 -13.85 -8.45
CA ALA A 66 12.81 -14.06 -9.90
C ALA A 66 11.70 -15.08 -10.21
N LYS A 67 11.65 -16.19 -9.47
CA LYS A 67 10.58 -17.19 -9.59
C LYS A 67 9.21 -16.58 -9.24
N LEU A 68 9.12 -15.82 -8.15
CA LEU A 68 7.89 -15.15 -7.75
C LEU A 68 7.44 -14.11 -8.79
N GLN A 69 8.37 -13.33 -9.34
CA GLN A 69 8.10 -12.37 -10.41
C GLN A 69 7.50 -13.06 -11.63
N GLN A 70 8.13 -14.16 -12.07
CA GLN A 70 7.64 -14.93 -13.21
C GLN A 70 6.22 -15.43 -12.96
N GLN A 71 5.98 -16.00 -11.78
CA GLN A 71 4.67 -16.55 -11.40
C GLN A 71 3.57 -15.47 -11.38
N LEU A 72 3.84 -14.31 -10.75
CA LEU A 72 2.87 -13.20 -10.72
C LEU A 72 2.65 -12.59 -12.12
N ALA A 73 3.68 -12.66 -12.98
CA ALA A 73 3.61 -12.14 -14.34
C ALA A 73 2.92 -13.09 -15.33
N GLU A 74 2.63 -14.36 -14.97
CA GLU A 74 1.93 -15.33 -15.82
C GLU A 74 0.55 -14.83 -16.27
N HIS A 75 -0.06 -13.96 -15.47
CA HIS A 75 -1.35 -13.38 -15.75
C HIS A 75 -1.22 -11.87 -15.96
N SER A 76 -1.58 -11.40 -17.15
CA SER A 76 -1.55 -9.97 -17.49
C SER A 76 -2.59 -9.14 -16.74
N LEU A 77 -3.58 -9.83 -16.14
CA LEU A 77 -4.73 -9.25 -15.47
C LEU A 77 -5.22 -10.17 -14.35
N VAL A 78 -5.52 -9.59 -13.19
CA VAL A 78 -6.23 -10.25 -12.10
C VAL A 78 -7.34 -9.33 -11.61
N ARG A 79 -8.52 -9.90 -11.34
CA ARG A 79 -9.66 -9.19 -10.76
C ARG A 79 -10.27 -10.00 -9.64
N GLY A 80 -10.88 -9.33 -8.66
CA GLY A 80 -11.50 -10.01 -7.53
C GLY A 80 -12.10 -9.05 -6.53
N ASN A 81 -12.35 -9.57 -5.34
CA ASN A 81 -12.87 -8.81 -4.21
C ASN A 81 -11.74 -8.51 -3.23
N PHE A 82 -11.88 -7.43 -2.46
CA PHE A 82 -11.01 -7.14 -1.34
C PHE A 82 -11.83 -6.86 -0.07
N THR A 83 -11.24 -7.18 1.08
CA THR A 83 -11.62 -6.63 2.38
C THR A 83 -10.40 -5.96 2.98
N GLN A 84 -10.51 -4.68 3.31
CA GLN A 84 -9.47 -3.91 3.96
C GLN A 84 -9.89 -3.58 5.39
N THR A 85 -9.01 -3.88 6.33
CA THR A 85 -9.17 -3.60 7.76
C THR A 85 -8.04 -2.65 8.19
N ARG A 86 -8.38 -1.44 8.64
CA ARG A 86 -7.43 -0.48 9.20
C ARG A 86 -7.62 -0.40 10.71
N THR A 87 -6.60 -0.79 11.46
CA THR A 87 -6.53 -0.63 12.91
C THR A 87 -5.67 0.57 13.23
N MET A 88 -6.20 1.48 14.04
CA MET A 88 -5.50 2.71 14.43
C MET A 88 -5.48 2.78 15.95
N GLU A 89 -4.35 3.16 16.54
CA GLU A 89 -4.20 3.15 18.02
C GLU A 89 -5.24 4.03 18.73
N MET A 90 -5.65 5.10 18.07
CA MET A 90 -6.61 6.08 18.58
C MET A 90 -8.09 5.63 18.53
N PHE A 91 -8.41 4.46 17.97
CA PHE A 91 -9.78 3.94 17.87
C PHE A 91 -9.93 2.56 18.50
N SER A 92 -11.06 2.31 19.16
CA SER A 92 -11.35 1.03 19.83
C SER A 92 -11.78 -0.09 18.88
N GLN A 93 -12.21 0.24 17.67
CA GLN A 93 -12.62 -0.71 16.64
C GLN A 93 -11.93 -0.38 15.32
N PRO A 94 -11.54 -1.40 14.54
CA PRO A 94 -10.94 -1.18 13.24
C PRO A 94 -11.98 -0.65 12.24
N LEU A 95 -11.50 0.12 11.27
CA LEU A 95 -12.29 0.51 10.10
C LEU A 95 -12.23 -0.60 9.06
N VAL A 96 -13.39 -1.05 8.58
CA VAL A 96 -13.50 -2.08 7.55
C VAL A 96 -14.10 -1.50 6.29
N SER A 97 -13.45 -1.76 5.16
CA SER A 97 -13.91 -1.39 3.82
C SER A 97 -13.84 -2.58 2.88
N GLN A 98 -14.77 -2.66 1.93
CA GLN A 98 -14.88 -3.79 1.02
C GLN A 98 -15.22 -3.31 -0.39
N GLY A 99 -14.86 -4.12 -1.37
CA GLY A 99 -15.13 -3.80 -2.76
C GLY A 99 -14.49 -4.77 -3.74
N GLN A 100 -14.24 -4.27 -4.94
CA GLN A 100 -13.64 -4.99 -6.04
C GLN A 100 -12.37 -4.32 -6.50
N PHE A 101 -11.43 -5.12 -6.99
CA PHE A 101 -10.22 -4.63 -7.63
C PHE A 101 -10.06 -5.27 -9.00
N LEU A 102 -9.40 -4.53 -9.89
CA LEU A 102 -8.94 -4.98 -11.19
C LEU A 102 -7.54 -4.44 -11.39
N LEU A 103 -6.60 -5.36 -11.56
CA LEU A 103 -5.19 -5.06 -11.69
C LEU A 103 -4.70 -5.59 -13.03
N THR A 104 -3.99 -4.75 -13.77
CA THR A 104 -3.44 -5.09 -15.09
C THR A 104 -2.01 -4.64 -15.20
N GLN A 105 -1.19 -5.41 -15.90
CA GLN A 105 0.21 -5.04 -16.14
C GLN A 105 0.33 -3.77 -16.99
N GLN A 106 -0.58 -3.57 -17.95
CA GLN A 106 -0.51 -2.48 -18.91
C GLN A 106 -1.13 -1.17 -18.41
N GLN A 107 -2.29 -1.22 -17.75
CA GLN A 107 -3.05 -0.01 -17.41
C GLN A 107 -2.86 0.42 -15.94
N GLY A 108 -2.61 -0.53 -15.03
CA GLY A 108 -2.49 -0.27 -13.59
C GLY A 108 -3.63 -0.86 -12.78
N LEU A 109 -4.06 -0.14 -11.74
CA LEU A 109 -5.03 -0.61 -10.74
C LEU A 109 -6.32 0.20 -10.79
N LEU A 110 -7.45 -0.50 -10.90
CA LEU A 110 -8.77 0.01 -10.63
C LEU A 110 -9.27 -0.59 -9.32
N TRP A 111 -9.61 0.26 -8.36
CA TRP A 111 -10.07 -0.12 -7.03
C TRP A 111 -11.42 0.53 -6.76
N GLN A 112 -12.44 -0.31 -6.54
CA GLN A 112 -13.83 0.09 -6.42
C GLN A 112 -14.36 -0.37 -5.07
N GLN A 113 -14.27 0.51 -4.09
CA GLN A 113 -14.90 0.29 -2.80
C GLN A 113 -16.41 0.52 -2.90
N THR A 114 -17.18 -0.39 -2.32
CA THR A 114 -18.64 -0.29 -2.21
C THR A 114 -19.09 0.01 -0.78
N ALA A 115 -18.35 -0.46 0.23
CA ALA A 115 -18.65 -0.27 1.65
C ALA A 115 -17.43 0.27 2.42
N PRO A 116 -17.62 1.14 3.43
CA PRO A 116 -18.90 1.64 3.95
C PRO A 116 -19.53 2.77 3.11
N PHE A 117 -18.78 3.31 2.14
CA PHE A 117 -19.27 4.26 1.16
C PHE A 117 -18.53 4.07 -0.16
N PRO A 118 -19.14 4.44 -1.30
CA PRO A 118 -18.56 4.26 -2.61
C PRO A 118 -17.31 5.13 -2.80
N VAL A 119 -16.19 4.49 -3.15
CA VAL A 119 -14.95 5.15 -3.58
C VAL A 119 -14.42 4.43 -4.82
N LYS A 120 -14.11 5.19 -5.86
CA LYS A 120 -13.39 4.67 -7.03
C LYS A 120 -12.02 5.31 -7.09
N LEU A 121 -11.00 4.47 -7.21
CA LEU A 121 -9.63 4.86 -7.41
C LEU A 121 -9.12 4.22 -8.69
N THR A 122 -8.59 5.02 -9.60
CA THR A 122 -7.84 4.54 -10.76
C THR A 122 -6.41 5.01 -10.61
N LEU A 123 -5.47 4.08 -10.67
CA LEU A 123 -4.04 4.34 -10.68
C LEU A 123 -3.46 3.87 -12.01
N THR A 124 -2.76 4.77 -12.69
CA THR A 124 -1.90 4.47 -13.85
C THR A 124 -0.42 4.59 -13.45
N ALA A 125 0.49 4.54 -14.42
CA ALA A 125 1.92 4.70 -14.17
C ALA A 125 2.28 6.07 -13.53
N ASP A 126 1.52 7.12 -13.85
CA ASP A 126 1.86 8.52 -13.57
C ASP A 126 0.68 9.35 -13.04
N LYS A 127 -0.54 8.81 -13.05
CA LYS A 127 -1.75 9.48 -12.57
C LYS A 127 -2.53 8.65 -11.55
N LEU A 128 -3.23 9.38 -10.67
CA LEU A 128 -4.16 8.84 -9.69
C LEU A 128 -5.46 9.61 -9.83
N SER A 129 -6.56 8.92 -10.07
CA SER A 129 -7.90 9.49 -10.05
C SER A 129 -8.67 8.94 -8.86
N GLN A 130 -9.25 9.82 -8.07
CA GLN A 130 -10.08 9.47 -6.93
C GLN A 130 -11.48 10.08 -7.07
N GLN A 131 -12.50 9.26 -6.84
CA GLN A 131 -13.90 9.66 -6.90
C GLN A 131 -14.63 9.16 -5.64
N PHE A 132 -15.29 10.06 -4.93
CA PHE A 132 -16.12 9.73 -3.76
C PHE A 132 -17.60 9.80 -4.12
N GLY A 133 -18.29 8.66 -4.13
CA GLY A 133 -19.67 8.56 -4.62
C GLY A 133 -19.85 9.27 -5.96
N ASP A 134 -20.83 10.16 -6.04
CA ASP A 134 -21.17 10.91 -7.26
C ASP A 134 -20.40 12.23 -7.42
N GLN A 135 -19.39 12.48 -6.58
CA GLN A 135 -18.55 13.67 -6.74
C GLN A 135 -17.71 13.57 -8.02
N PRO A 136 -17.33 14.70 -8.65
CA PRO A 136 -16.38 14.69 -9.74
C PRO A 136 -15.06 14.01 -9.34
N ALA A 137 -14.49 13.23 -10.25
CA ALA A 137 -13.19 12.61 -10.04
C ALA A 137 -12.10 13.69 -9.94
N GLN A 138 -11.21 13.54 -8.96
CA GLN A 138 -10.03 14.36 -8.79
C GLN A 138 -8.82 13.61 -9.31
N VAL A 139 -8.15 14.17 -10.32
CA VAL A 139 -6.92 13.61 -10.87
C VAL A 139 -5.73 14.31 -10.23
N MET A 140 -4.81 13.52 -9.71
CA MET A 140 -3.61 13.93 -9.02
C MET A 140 -2.40 13.35 -9.74
N SER A 141 -1.30 14.07 -9.70
CA SER A 141 0.01 13.65 -10.16
C SER A 141 0.91 13.27 -8.99
N ALA A 142 2.04 12.63 -9.27
CA ALA A 142 3.01 12.26 -8.25
C ALA A 142 3.51 13.45 -7.42
N SER A 143 3.55 14.67 -7.98
CA SER A 143 3.93 15.86 -7.21
C SER A 143 2.90 16.29 -6.18
N ASP A 144 1.62 15.97 -6.38
CA ASP A 144 0.54 16.38 -5.47
C ASP A 144 0.46 15.49 -4.23
N ASN A 145 0.70 14.19 -4.41
CA ASN A 145 0.79 13.24 -3.30
C ASN A 145 1.82 12.14 -3.58
N PRO A 146 3.12 12.42 -3.36
CA PRO A 146 4.21 11.49 -3.67
C PRO A 146 4.06 10.15 -2.97
N MET A 147 3.53 10.15 -1.73
CA MET A 147 3.40 8.95 -0.92
C MET A 147 2.38 7.97 -1.50
N VAL A 148 1.23 8.45 -1.99
CA VAL A 148 0.22 7.58 -2.58
C VAL A 148 0.73 6.95 -3.88
N PHE A 149 1.46 7.71 -4.69
CA PHE A 149 2.10 7.19 -5.91
C PHE A 149 3.18 6.17 -5.61
N TYR A 150 3.96 6.41 -4.57
CA TYR A 150 5.02 5.49 -4.18
C TYR A 150 4.44 4.12 -3.77
N PHE A 151 3.41 4.10 -2.91
CA PHE A 151 2.77 2.85 -2.48
C PHE A 151 2.15 2.09 -3.65
N SER A 152 1.39 2.83 -4.45
CA SER A 152 0.82 2.40 -5.71
C SER A 152 1.87 1.72 -6.61
N HIS A 153 3.05 2.33 -6.74
CA HIS A 153 4.15 1.78 -7.51
C HIS A 153 4.68 0.47 -6.89
N VAL A 154 4.93 0.41 -5.58
CA VAL A 154 5.36 -0.84 -4.90
C VAL A 154 4.40 -2.00 -5.20
N PHE A 155 3.10 -1.78 -5.03
CA PHE A 155 2.09 -2.81 -5.29
C PHE A 155 2.02 -3.22 -6.78
N LEU A 156 2.02 -2.25 -7.70
CA LEU A 156 2.03 -2.52 -9.13
C LEU A 156 3.30 -3.24 -9.58
N SER A 157 4.46 -2.86 -9.05
CA SER A 157 5.77 -3.42 -9.39
C SER A 157 5.87 -4.89 -8.99
N LEU A 158 5.32 -5.27 -7.84
CA LEU A 158 5.17 -6.68 -7.46
C LEU A 158 4.33 -7.47 -8.46
N PHE A 159 3.19 -6.92 -8.87
CA PHE A 159 2.30 -7.59 -9.82
C PHE A 159 2.87 -7.68 -11.23
N LYS A 160 3.63 -6.67 -11.66
CA LYS A 160 4.34 -6.67 -12.94
C LYS A 160 5.57 -7.57 -12.91
N GLY A 161 5.94 -8.11 -11.74
CA GLY A 161 7.18 -8.82 -11.56
C GLY A 161 8.40 -7.92 -11.79
N ASP A 162 8.31 -6.62 -11.52
CA ASP A 162 9.45 -5.69 -11.53
C ASP A 162 9.89 -5.41 -10.08
N THR A 163 10.84 -6.19 -9.59
CA THR A 163 11.31 -6.07 -8.20
C THR A 163 12.59 -5.25 -8.10
N SER A 164 13.12 -4.74 -9.22
CA SER A 164 14.35 -3.94 -9.24
C SER A 164 14.21 -2.71 -8.33
N GLN A 165 13.10 -1.98 -8.50
CA GLN A 165 12.70 -0.85 -7.66
C GLN A 165 12.51 -1.23 -6.18
N LEU A 166 12.08 -2.46 -5.89
CA LEU A 166 11.91 -2.92 -4.51
C LEU A 166 13.26 -3.18 -3.85
N MET A 167 14.19 -3.80 -4.58
CA MET A 167 15.53 -4.11 -4.07
C MET A 167 16.35 -2.86 -3.74
N GLU A 168 16.08 -1.73 -4.41
CA GLU A 168 16.73 -0.46 -4.11
C GLU A 168 16.22 0.20 -2.82
N GLN A 169 14.98 -0.09 -2.43
CA GLN A 169 14.24 0.69 -1.44
C GLN A 169 13.90 -0.10 -0.17
N PHE A 170 14.05 -1.42 -0.22
CA PHE A 170 13.69 -2.34 0.86
C PHE A 170 14.74 -3.42 1.07
N ASP A 171 15.00 -3.73 2.34
CA ASP A 171 15.53 -5.02 2.73
C ASP A 171 14.42 -6.06 2.57
N LEU A 172 14.70 -7.11 1.81
CA LEU A 172 13.72 -8.09 1.37
C LEU A 172 13.99 -9.45 2.01
N THR A 173 12.94 -10.10 2.47
CA THR A 173 12.99 -11.50 2.90
C THR A 173 11.83 -12.27 2.26
N LEU A 174 12.17 -13.23 1.40
CA LEU A 174 11.21 -14.14 0.77
C LEU A 174 11.34 -15.54 1.37
N SER A 175 10.23 -16.09 1.84
CA SER A 175 10.10 -17.46 2.33
C SER A 175 8.98 -18.18 1.59
N GLU A 176 9.18 -19.45 1.23
CA GLU A 176 8.19 -20.32 0.60
C GLU A 176 7.96 -21.54 1.51
N GLN A 177 6.69 -21.84 1.81
CA GLN A 177 6.27 -22.99 2.60
C GLN A 177 4.93 -23.51 2.08
N ASP A 178 4.79 -24.81 1.86
CA ASP A 178 3.52 -25.46 1.49
C ASP A 178 2.81 -24.82 0.27
N ASN A 179 3.58 -24.47 -0.78
CA ASN A 179 3.14 -23.73 -1.98
C ASN A 179 2.63 -22.30 -1.74
N GLU A 180 2.74 -21.80 -0.50
CA GLU A 180 2.52 -20.41 -0.16
C GLU A 180 3.86 -19.69 -0.07
N TRP A 181 3.88 -18.42 -0.46
CA TRP A 181 5.02 -17.55 -0.29
C TRP A 181 4.67 -16.37 0.61
N GLN A 182 5.68 -15.88 1.30
CA GLN A 182 5.62 -14.65 2.07
C GLN A 182 6.81 -13.77 1.73
N LEU A 183 6.51 -12.55 1.33
CA LEU A 183 7.46 -11.49 1.07
C LEU A 183 7.37 -10.43 2.18
N VAL A 184 8.47 -10.21 2.90
CA VAL A 184 8.60 -9.14 3.88
C VAL A 184 9.53 -8.07 3.33
N LEU A 185 9.06 -6.83 3.33
CA LEU A 185 9.78 -5.65 2.85
C LEU A 185 9.97 -4.68 4.02
N VAL A 186 11.22 -4.36 4.34
CA VAL A 186 11.58 -3.38 5.38
C VAL A 186 12.23 -2.18 4.69
N PRO A 187 11.63 -0.98 4.74
CA PRO A 187 12.16 0.17 4.03
C PRO A 187 13.52 0.60 4.56
N THR A 188 14.48 0.84 3.68
CA THR A 188 15.87 1.17 4.06
C THR A 188 16.10 2.67 4.22
N SER A 189 15.29 3.51 3.57
CA SER A 189 15.49 4.97 3.52
C SER A 189 14.19 5.77 3.60
N ALA A 190 14.35 7.07 3.85
CA ALA A 190 13.25 8.03 3.84
C ALA A 190 12.74 8.26 2.40
N PRO A 191 11.43 8.54 2.20
CA PRO A 191 10.43 8.81 3.24
C PRO A 191 9.77 7.55 3.82
N LEU A 192 10.02 6.37 3.25
CA LEU A 192 9.30 5.15 3.60
C LEU A 192 9.54 4.68 5.03
N ASN A 193 10.80 4.67 5.48
CA ASN A 193 11.15 4.20 6.82
C ASN A 193 10.61 5.09 7.94
N ALA A 194 10.21 6.33 7.62
CA ALA A 194 9.53 7.23 8.55
C ALA A 194 8.04 6.89 8.73
N VAL A 195 7.48 6.12 7.80
CA VAL A 195 6.06 5.78 7.74
C VAL A 195 5.83 4.32 8.11
N PHE A 196 6.57 3.41 7.48
CA PHE A 196 6.37 1.97 7.61
C PHE A 196 7.50 1.32 8.40
N ARG A 197 7.10 0.44 9.30
CA ARG A 197 8.00 -0.52 9.95
C ARG A 197 8.29 -1.69 9.02
N ASN A 198 7.26 -2.22 8.36
CA ASN A 198 7.40 -3.24 7.31
C ASN A 198 6.11 -3.36 6.50
N ILE A 199 6.24 -3.99 5.33
CA ILE A 199 5.14 -4.45 4.49
C ILE A 199 5.28 -5.97 4.37
N THR A 200 4.21 -6.70 4.64
CA THR A 200 4.16 -8.17 4.48
C THR A 200 3.14 -8.53 3.43
N ILE A 201 3.53 -9.42 2.52
CA ILE A 201 2.71 -9.83 1.38
C ILE A 201 2.73 -11.34 1.35
N ARG A 202 1.55 -11.95 1.22
CA ARG A 202 1.38 -13.40 1.20
C ARG A 202 0.56 -13.81 0.01
N GLY A 203 0.85 -14.98 -0.53
CA GLY A 203 0.13 -15.51 -1.66
C GLY A 203 0.51 -16.94 -1.99
N ASP A 204 -0.15 -17.46 -3.01
CA ASP A 204 0.11 -18.75 -3.64
C ASP A 204 0.36 -18.48 -5.14
N GLN A 205 -0.54 -18.86 -6.04
CA GLN A 205 -0.56 -18.39 -7.43
C GLN A 205 -0.81 -16.87 -7.54
N HIS A 206 -1.58 -16.31 -6.60
CA HIS A 206 -1.91 -14.89 -6.57
C HIS A 206 -1.55 -14.25 -5.23
N ILE A 207 -1.59 -12.92 -5.14
CA ILE A 207 -1.47 -12.21 -3.87
C ILE A 207 -2.77 -12.40 -3.08
N ASN A 208 -2.70 -13.07 -1.93
CA ASN A 208 -3.86 -13.33 -1.07
C ASN A 208 -4.01 -12.29 0.04
N GLN A 209 -2.90 -11.75 0.55
CA GLN A 209 -2.92 -10.76 1.63
C GLN A 209 -1.80 -9.73 1.49
N LEU A 210 -2.12 -8.48 1.84
CA LEU A 210 -1.17 -7.38 2.02
C LEU A 210 -1.35 -6.78 3.42
N ARG A 211 -0.27 -6.66 4.19
CA ARG A 211 -0.26 -6.00 5.49
C ARG A 211 0.78 -4.88 5.50
N LEU A 212 0.34 -3.69 5.91
CA LEU A 212 1.19 -2.53 6.13
C LEU A 212 1.23 -2.25 7.63
N ASN A 213 2.42 -2.26 8.21
CA ASN A 213 2.63 -1.90 9.60
C ASN A 213 3.32 -0.55 9.67
N GLU A 214 2.67 0.45 10.24
CA GLU A 214 3.21 1.80 10.36
C GLU A 214 4.09 1.93 11.62
N VAL A 215 5.04 2.87 11.60
CA VAL A 215 5.94 3.13 12.75
C VAL A 215 5.14 3.55 13.98
N ARG A 216 4.02 4.26 13.77
CA ARG A 216 3.12 4.78 14.80
C ARG A 216 2.13 3.76 15.39
N GLY A 217 2.22 2.48 15.00
CA GLY A 217 1.37 1.42 15.54
C GLY A 217 0.10 1.15 14.73
N ASP A 218 -0.31 2.08 13.87
CA ASP A 218 -1.36 1.85 12.88
C ASP A 218 -1.00 0.65 11.97
N ASN A 219 -2.00 -0.14 11.61
CA ASN A 219 -1.83 -1.21 10.64
C ASN A 219 -3.02 -1.27 9.67
N THR A 220 -2.72 -1.67 8.45
CA THR A 220 -3.72 -1.94 7.41
C THR A 220 -3.50 -3.37 6.91
N GLN A 221 -4.56 -4.18 6.90
CA GLN A 221 -4.57 -5.49 6.26
C GLN A 221 -5.58 -5.48 5.12
N ILE A 222 -5.20 -6.01 3.96
CA ILE A 222 -6.04 -6.22 2.80
C ILE A 222 -6.03 -7.70 2.48
N ASP A 223 -7.20 -8.33 2.52
CA ASP A 223 -7.42 -9.71 2.15
C ASP A 223 -8.13 -9.76 0.79
N PHE A 224 -7.54 -10.46 -0.16
CA PHE A 224 -8.08 -10.63 -1.51
C PHE A 224 -8.82 -11.97 -1.60
N SER A 225 -9.93 -11.97 -2.34
CA SER A 225 -10.75 -13.18 -2.52
C SER A 225 -11.43 -13.19 -3.89
N HIS A 226 -11.96 -14.35 -4.28
CA HIS A 226 -12.68 -14.52 -5.55
C HIS A 226 -11.87 -14.04 -6.76
N GLN A 227 -10.55 -14.27 -6.70
CA GLN A 227 -9.62 -13.83 -7.71
C GLN A 227 -9.78 -14.66 -8.97
N ARG A 228 -9.76 -13.98 -10.11
CA ARG A 228 -9.86 -14.58 -11.43
C ARG A 228 -9.06 -13.79 -12.44
N THR A 229 -8.58 -14.48 -13.45
CA THR A 229 -7.82 -13.93 -14.58
C THR A 229 -8.66 -13.88 -15.86
N THR A 230 -9.91 -14.36 -15.77
CA THR A 230 -10.87 -14.37 -16.87
C THR A 230 -12.03 -13.41 -16.60
N PRO A 231 -12.54 -12.73 -17.65
CA PRO A 231 -11.98 -12.63 -19.00
C PRO A 231 -10.56 -12.03 -19.00
N ALA A 232 -9.71 -12.44 -19.95
CA ALA A 232 -8.34 -11.92 -20.03
C ALA A 232 -8.29 -10.48 -20.58
N ALA A 233 -9.36 -10.04 -21.25
CA ALA A 233 -9.50 -8.70 -21.80
C ALA A 233 -10.26 -7.76 -20.85
N LEU A 234 -9.98 -6.47 -20.98
CA LEU A 234 -10.77 -5.41 -20.38
C LEU A 234 -12.06 -5.19 -21.15
N SER A 235 -13.16 -5.01 -20.43
CA SER A 235 -14.39 -4.48 -21.00
C SER A 235 -14.21 -3.01 -21.39
N ALA A 236 -15.12 -2.49 -22.22
CA ALA A 236 -15.09 -1.09 -22.62
C ALA A 236 -15.19 -0.12 -21.43
N GLU A 237 -15.93 -0.48 -20.37
CA GLU A 237 -16.03 0.33 -19.16
C GLU A 237 -14.72 0.32 -18.36
N GLU A 238 -14.12 -0.85 -18.18
CA GLU A 238 -12.82 -0.99 -17.51
C GLU A 238 -11.74 -0.22 -18.28
N GLN A 239 -11.71 -0.31 -19.62
CA GLN A 239 -10.77 0.43 -20.45
C GLN A 239 -10.90 1.95 -20.31
N ARG A 240 -12.15 2.47 -20.27
CA ARG A 240 -12.40 3.90 -20.05
C ARG A 240 -11.99 4.34 -18.65
N ALA A 241 -12.12 3.47 -17.65
CA ALA A 241 -11.74 3.81 -16.28
C ALA A 241 -10.25 4.17 -16.13
N PHE A 242 -9.39 3.69 -17.04
CA PHE A 242 -7.95 3.97 -17.07
C PHE A 242 -7.55 5.18 -17.94
N GLN A 243 -8.50 5.83 -18.63
CA GLN A 243 -8.23 7.02 -19.46
C GLN A 243 -8.28 8.28 -18.59
N LEU A 244 -7.18 8.54 -17.87
CA LEU A 244 -6.97 9.70 -16.98
C LEU A 244 -6.25 10.88 -17.65
#